data_AF-A0A8S8XMP7-F1
#
_entry.id   AF-A0A8S8XMP7-F1
#
_cell.length_a   1.000
_cell.length_b   1.000
_cell.length_c   1.000
_cell.angle_alpha   90.00
_cell.angle_beta   90.00
_cell.angle_gamma   90.00
#
_symmetry.space_group_name_H-M   'P 1'
#
loop_
_entity.id
_entity.type
_entity.pdbx_description
1 polymer ?
#
loop_
_entity_poly.entity_id
_entity_poly.type
_entity_poly.pdbx_seq_one_letter_code
_entity_poly.pdbx_strand_id
1 'polypeptide(L)' 'MDLDRHDFQLDDLVEKIKQNDNRLIALQVPEGLKMQALEMMDEIETETSAKVVLSRRSVLRSV' A
#
# COMPACT_ATOMS: atom_id res chain seq x y z
N MET A 1 2.95 23.39 4.03
CA MET A 1 2.57 22.27 4.91
C MET A 1 3.00 21.03 4.15
N ASP A 2 4.13 20.44 4.55
CA ASP A 2 4.74 19.26 3.91
C ASP A 2 3.84 18.02 4.09
N LEU A 3 2.99 17.77 3.10
CA LEU A 3 2.30 16.48 2.92
C LEU A 3 3.04 15.55 1.94
N ASP A 4 4.18 16.00 1.39
CA ASP A 4 4.84 15.38 0.23
C ASP A 4 6.04 14.47 0.55
N ARG A 5 6.28 14.11 1.82
CA ARG A 5 7.46 13.28 2.19
C ARG A 5 7.08 11.99 2.91
N HIS A 6 6.26 11.18 2.26
CA HIS A 6 6.37 9.73 2.42
C HIS A 6 6.76 9.15 1.06
N ASP A 7 8.06 8.94 0.88
CA ASP A 7 8.57 8.16 -0.24
C ASP A 7 8.19 6.70 0.02
N PHE A 8 7.01 6.31 -0.49
CA PHE A 8 6.52 4.94 -0.36
C PHE A 8 7.25 3.97 -1.30
N GLN A 9 8.20 4.45 -2.12
CA GLN A 9 8.95 3.66 -3.10
C GLN A 9 8.03 2.74 -3.91
N LEU A 10 6.93 3.30 -4.41
CA LEU A 10 5.88 2.52 -5.05
C LEU A 10 6.39 1.79 -6.30
N ASP A 11 7.28 2.45 -7.06
CA ASP A 11 7.94 1.88 -8.24
C ASP A 11 8.69 0.59 -7.90
N ASP A 12 9.48 0.59 -6.82
CA ASP A 12 10.23 -0.58 -6.36
C ASP A 12 9.30 -1.72 -5.92
N LEU A 13 8.14 -1.37 -5.33
CA LEU A 13 7.13 -2.33 -4.93
C LEU A 13 6.48 -2.97 -6.16
N VAL A 14 6.07 -2.16 -7.14
CA VAL A 14 5.49 -2.61 -8.42
C VAL A 14 6.46 -3.52 -9.18
N GLU A 15 7.73 -3.15 -9.28
CA GLU A 15 8.74 -3.99 -9.92
C GLU A 15 8.87 -5.36 -9.24
N LYS A 16 8.93 -5.39 -7.90
CA LYS A 16 9.01 -6.66 -7.14
C LYS A 16 7.77 -7.52 -7.33
N ILE A 17 6.59 -6.92 -7.44
CA ILE A 17 5.33 -7.64 -7.68
C ILE A 17 5.36 -8.27 -9.07
N LYS A 18 5.74 -7.49 -10.09
CA LYS A 18 5.87 -7.95 -11.48
C LYS A 18 6.91 -9.08 -11.61
N GLN A 19 8.05 -8.97 -10.93
CA GLN A 19 9.11 -9.99 -10.94
C GLN A 19 8.68 -11.31 -10.29
N ASN A 20 7.84 -11.27 -9.26
CA ASN A 20 7.43 -12.47 -8.51
C ASN A 20 6.07 -13.06 -8.93
N ASP A 21 5.39 -12.47 -9.92
CA ASP A 21 4.01 -12.82 -10.35
C ASP A 21 3.03 -12.94 -9.16
N ASN A 22 3.16 -12.03 -8.18
CA ASN A 22 2.32 -12.07 -6.99
C ASN A 22 0.89 -11.64 -7.35
N ARG A 23 -0.07 -12.56 -7.18
CA ARG A 23 -1.49 -12.30 -7.52
C ARG A 23 -2.31 -11.66 -6.39
N LEU A 24 -1.79 -11.68 -5.16
CA LEU A 24 -2.47 -11.14 -3.98
C LEU A 24 -1.46 -10.48 -3.05
N ILE A 25 -1.74 -9.24 -2.66
CA ILE A 25 -0.85 -8.43 -1.83
C ILE A 25 -1.65 -7.86 -0.68
N ALA A 26 -1.15 -8.02 0.55
CA ALA A 26 -1.75 -7.40 1.73
C ALA A 26 -1.01 -6.11 2.06
N LEU A 27 -1.70 -4.97 1.97
CA LEU A 27 -1.16 -3.68 2.39
C LEU A 27 -1.67 -3.38 3.81
N GLN A 28 -0.76 -3.07 4.73
CA GLN A 28 -1.10 -2.64 6.08
C GLN A 28 -0.79 -1.15 6.23
N VAL A 29 -1.83 -0.36 6.52
CA VAL A 29 -1.70 1.09 6.60
C VAL A 29 -2.31 1.60 7.91
N PRO A 30 -1.63 2.50 8.64
CA PRO A 30 -2.19 3.14 9.83
C PRO A 30 -3.40 4.02 9.49
N GLU A 31 -4.27 4.28 10.47
CA GLU A 31 -5.55 4.95 10.20
C GLU A 31 -5.44 6.36 9.62
N GLY A 32 -4.36 7.08 9.95
CA GLY A 32 -4.12 8.43 9.42
C GLY A 32 -3.73 8.48 7.94
N LEU A 33 -3.44 7.33 7.32
CA LEU A 33 -2.95 7.23 5.94
C LEU A 33 -3.91 6.44 5.03
N LYS A 34 -5.19 6.32 5.42
CA LYS A 34 -6.19 5.54 4.67
C LYS A 34 -6.45 6.07 3.26
N MET A 35 -6.40 7.38 3.05
CA MET A 35 -6.64 7.95 1.71
C MET A 35 -5.48 7.65 0.77
N GLN A 36 -4.24 7.82 1.25
CA GLN A 36 -3.03 7.46 0.53
C GLN A 36 -2.97 5.97 0.24
N ALA A 37 -3.42 5.12 1.19
CA ALA A 37 -3.52 3.68 0.97
C ALA A 37 -4.38 3.34 -0.25
N LEU A 38 -5.50 4.03 -0.43
CA LEU A 38 -6.42 3.78 -1.53
C LEU A 38 -5.81 4.20 -2.88
N GLU A 39 -5.13 5.35 -2.90
CA GLU A 39 -4.41 5.83 -4.09
C GLU A 39 -3.28 4.85 -4.48
N MET A 40 -2.49 4.39 -3.51
CA MET A 40 -1.45 3.38 -3.74
C MET A 40 -2.01 2.05 -4.22
N MET A 41 -3.17 1.63 -3.69
CA MET A 41 -3.83 0.40 -4.13
C MET A 41 -4.28 0.49 -5.58
N ASP A 42 -4.88 1.60 -5.99
CA ASP A 42 -5.34 1.83 -7.36
C ASP A 42 -4.17 1.81 -8.36
N GLU A 43 -3.06 2.42 -7.99
CA GLU A 43 -1.84 2.44 -8.82
C GLU A 43 -1.23 1.04 -8.97
N ILE A 44 -1.15 0.26 -7.88
CA ILE A 44 -0.65 -1.12 -7.93
C ILE A 44 -1.58 -2.03 -8.76
N GLU A 45 -2.89 -1.92 -8.59
CA GLU A 45 -3.86 -2.72 -9.37
C GLU A 45 -3.95 -2.30 -10.84
N THR A 46 -3.60 -1.05 -11.17
CA THR A 46 -3.52 -0.56 -12.55
C THR A 46 -2.25 -1.02 -13.24
N GLU A 47 -1.11 -0.93 -12.54
CA GLU A 47 0.20 -1.27 -13.08
C GLU A 47 0.50 -2.77 -13.05
N THR A 48 -0.20 -3.53 -12.21
CA THR A 48 0.02 -4.98 -12.03
C THR A 48 -1.31 -5.73 -12.09
N SER A 49 -1.26 -7.03 -12.42
CA SER A 49 -2.45 -7.89 -12.33
C SER A 49 -2.70 -8.42 -10.90
N ALA A 50 -2.03 -7.83 -9.90
CA ALA A 50 -2.16 -8.24 -8.51
C ALA A 50 -3.41 -7.61 -7.89
N LYS A 51 -4.08 -8.35 -7.02
CA LYS A 51 -5.18 -7.80 -6.21
C LYS A 51 -4.64 -7.33 -4.87
N VAL A 52 -4.99 -6.12 -4.45
CA VAL A 52 -4.50 -5.56 -3.19
C VAL A 52 -5.59 -5.61 -2.12
N VAL A 53 -5.25 -6.10 -0.94
CA VAL A 53 -6.15 -6.19 0.21
C VAL A 53 -5.63 -5.29 1.31
N LEU A 54 -6.45 -4.33 1.73
CA LEU A 54 -6.13 -3.45 2.85
C LEU A 54 -6.45 -4.14 4.17
N SER A 55 -5.42 -4.40 4.98
CA SER A 55 -5.60 -4.88 6.36
C SER A 55 -5.60 -3.71 7.34
N ARG A 56 -6.72 -3.52 8.04
CA ARG A 56 -6.83 -2.55 9.13
C ARG A 56 -6.32 -3.18 10.41
N ARG A 57 -5.18 -2.71 10.93
CA ARG A 57 -4.77 -3.00 12.30
C ARG A 57 -4.99 -1.75 13.15
N SER A 58 -6.02 -1.77 13.99
CA SER A 58 -6.10 -0.83 15.10
C SER A 58 -5.03 -1.22 16.10
N VAL A 59 -3.96 -0.41 16.20
CA VAL A 59 -2.99 -0.57 17.28
C VAL A 59 -3.61 0.09 18.51
N LEU A 60 -4.51 -0.64 19.18
CA LEU A 60 -4.90 -0.30 20.54
C LEU A 60 -3.67 -0.51 21.42
N ARG A 61 -2.89 0.55 21.59
CA ARG A 61 -1.89 0.60 22.63
C ARG A 61 -2.65 0.69 23.95
N SER A 62 -2.82 -0.44 24.61
CA SER A 62 -3.25 -0.48 26.01
C SER A 62 -2.17 0.16 26.87
N VAL A 63 -2.60 1.19 27.62
CA VAL A 63 -2.05 1.80 28.85
C VAL A 63 -0.53 1.91 28.97
#